data_AF-A0A2V5YBE9-F1
#
_entry.id   AF-A0A2V5YBE9-F1
#
_cell.length_a   1.000
_cell.length_b   1.000
_cell.length_c   1.000
_cell.angle_alpha   90.00
_cell.angle_beta   90.00
_cell.angle_gamma   90.00
#
_symmetry.space_group_name_H-M   'P 1'
#
loop_
_entity.id
_entity.type
_entity.pdbx_description
1 polymer ?
#
loop_
_entity_poly.entity_id
_entity_poly.type
_entity_poly.pdbx_seq_one_letter_code
_entity_poly.pdbx_strand_id
1 'polypeptide(L)'
;MMKLERLNLTVVVGLTLYAVGLAVLWQNKNFEPGGALIVLFLFGLIFPALAWLATIPAVPLSISIRPSGCEMLVLAGFIVGLSIYLIGGPQWIDNHLPEAWTDSSKIKLLVTLAKKLIVFVAIPFAVFRFAFSYRLRDFGIQFQGLRALAGSHLPVVLVVGSALVAFQYFVGSGAAPVRHGNFSMHQLLVGLPLCFIWLVIEVGLVEEFFFRALVQSRLAAWFKSEVSGVVLMSLVFGLAHAPGFIFRQAGSVEGLGANPSALDAIAYSIVVLSVSGILFGVMWARTKNLFALMLIHAAADLLPNFANFVQVWRL
;
A
#
# COMPACT_ATOMS: atom_id res chain seq x y z
N MET A 1 10.59 -25.83 27.34
CA MET A 1 9.35 -26.09 26.56
C MET A 1 8.62 -24.78 26.35
N MET A 2 8.74 -24.18 25.16
CA MET A 2 7.80 -23.14 24.72
C MET A 2 6.41 -23.77 24.73
N LYS A 3 5.51 -23.29 25.59
CA LYS A 3 4.08 -23.55 25.37
C LYS A 3 3.79 -23.00 23.98
N LEU A 4 3.31 -23.84 23.05
CA LEU A 4 2.66 -23.35 21.84
C LEU A 4 1.50 -22.48 22.35
N GLU A 5 1.76 -21.18 22.50
CA GLU A 5 0.74 -20.18 22.71
C GLU A 5 -0.28 -20.34 21.58
N ARG A 6 -1.56 -20.26 21.94
CA ARG A 6 -2.67 -20.51 21.01
C ARG A 6 -2.40 -19.78 19.70
N LEU A 7 -2.33 -20.55 18.61
CA LEU A 7 -2.18 -20.03 17.27
C LEU A 7 -3.20 -18.90 17.06
N ASN A 8 -2.74 -17.72 16.66
CA ASN A 8 -3.62 -16.56 16.51
C ASN A 8 -4.69 -16.89 15.45
N LEU A 9 -5.97 -16.94 15.86
CA LEU A 9 -7.09 -17.29 14.99
C LEU A 9 -7.11 -16.46 13.71
N THR A 10 -6.70 -15.19 13.79
CA THR A 10 -6.64 -14.27 12.65
C THR A 10 -5.64 -14.75 11.60
N VAL A 11 -4.49 -15.26 12.04
CA VAL A 11 -3.46 -15.83 11.15
C VAL A 11 -3.99 -17.09 10.49
N VAL A 12 -4.68 -17.96 11.24
CA VAL A 12 -5.29 -19.18 10.69
C VAL A 12 -6.32 -18.84 9.62
N VAL A 13 -7.20 -17.88 9.89
CA VAL A 13 -8.20 -17.40 8.92
C VAL A 13 -7.51 -16.81 7.69
N GLY A 14 -6.51 -15.94 7.86
CA GLY A 14 -5.76 -15.36 6.75
C GLY A 14 -5.08 -16.41 5.87
N LEU A 15 -4.41 -17.39 6.47
CA LEU A 15 -3.77 -18.50 5.74
C LEU A 15 -4.80 -19.39 5.04
N THR A 16 -5.96 -19.62 5.67
CA THR A 16 -7.05 -20.40 5.06
C THR A 16 -7.62 -19.67 3.85
N LEU A 17 -7.89 -18.37 3.96
CA LEU A 17 -8.36 -17.53 2.85
C LEU A 17 -7.33 -17.51 1.72
N TYR A 18 -6.04 -17.40 2.05
CA TYR A 18 -4.96 -17.49 1.06
C TYR A 18 -4.97 -18.83 0.32
N ALA A 19 -5.00 -19.95 1.05
CA ALA A 19 -4.97 -21.28 0.46
C ALA A 19 -6.19 -21.55 -0.42
N VAL A 20 -7.38 -21.15 0.03
CA VAL A 20 -8.62 -21.25 -0.75
C VAL A 20 -8.55 -20.36 -1.99
N GLY A 21 -8.10 -19.11 -1.85
CA GLY A 21 -7.92 -18.19 -2.98
C GLY A 21 -6.94 -18.75 -4.01
N LEU A 22 -5.83 -19.34 -3.57
CA LEU A 22 -4.85 -19.95 -4.46
C LEU A 22 -5.44 -21.16 -5.19
N ALA A 23 -6.21 -21.99 -4.50
CA ALA A 23 -6.89 -23.14 -5.11
C ALA A 23 -7.91 -22.70 -6.17
N VAL A 24 -8.63 -21.60 -5.94
CA VAL A 24 -9.52 -20.98 -6.95
C VAL A 24 -8.72 -20.52 -8.15
N LEU A 25 -7.65 -19.73 -7.95
CA LEU A 25 -6.83 -19.21 -9.05
C LEU A 25 -6.14 -20.31 -9.85
N TRP A 26 -5.80 -21.43 -9.22
CA TRP A 26 -5.22 -22.59 -9.90
C TRP A 26 -6.15 -23.20 -10.97
N GLN A 27 -7.46 -22.96 -10.85
CA GLN A 27 -8.45 -23.40 -11.85
C GLN A 27 -8.56 -22.41 -13.02
N ASN A 28 -8.04 -21.19 -12.86
CA ASN A 28 -8.06 -20.17 -13.90
C ASN A 28 -6.89 -20.36 -14.87
N LYS A 29 -7.20 -20.66 -16.14
CA LYS A 29 -6.19 -20.94 -17.17
C LYS A 29 -5.29 -19.76 -17.53
N ASN A 30 -5.71 -18.54 -17.23
CA ASN A 30 -4.93 -17.33 -17.49
C ASN A 30 -3.96 -17.01 -16.35
N PHE A 31 -4.18 -17.58 -15.17
CA PHE A 31 -3.36 -17.30 -14.00
C PHE A 31 -2.04 -18.08 -14.07
N GLU A 32 -0.94 -17.38 -13.80
CA GLU A 32 0.40 -17.96 -13.72
C GLU A 32 0.79 -18.18 -12.24
N PRO A 33 0.74 -19.43 -11.71
CA PRO A 33 1.01 -19.66 -10.29
C PRO A 33 2.44 -19.33 -9.88
N GLY A 34 3.39 -19.43 -10.81
CA GLY A 34 4.81 -19.13 -10.56
C GLY A 34 5.01 -17.70 -10.08
N GLY A 35 4.40 -16.72 -10.74
CA GLY A 35 4.44 -15.32 -10.34
C GLY A 35 3.87 -15.09 -8.94
N ALA A 36 2.72 -15.68 -8.63
CA ALA A 36 2.10 -15.55 -7.31
C ALA A 36 2.92 -16.19 -6.18
N LEU A 37 3.56 -17.34 -6.43
CA LEU A 37 4.48 -17.96 -5.46
C LEU A 37 5.74 -17.13 -5.24
N ILE A 38 6.28 -16.51 -6.29
CA ILE A 38 7.40 -15.55 -6.17
C ILE A 38 6.97 -14.35 -5.31
N VAL A 39 5.78 -13.79 -5.55
CA VAL A 39 5.23 -12.69 -4.74
C VAL A 39 5.06 -13.12 -3.29
N LEU A 40 4.47 -14.28 -3.02
CA LEU A 40 4.35 -14.83 -1.66
C LEU A 40 5.71 -14.94 -0.97
N PHE A 41 6.69 -15.52 -1.66
CA PHE A 41 8.00 -15.75 -1.07
C PHE A 41 8.74 -14.44 -0.80
N LEU A 42 8.74 -13.51 -1.77
CA LEU A 42 9.43 -12.24 -1.64
C LEU A 42 8.72 -11.28 -0.68
N PHE A 43 7.45 -10.98 -0.93
CA PHE A 43 6.70 -9.98 -0.16
C PHE A 43 6.05 -10.54 1.11
N GLY A 44 5.84 -11.86 1.20
CA GLY A 44 5.28 -12.51 2.38
C GLY A 44 6.33 -13.01 3.37
N LEU A 45 7.57 -13.29 2.91
CA LEU A 45 8.63 -13.83 3.77
C LEU A 45 9.92 -13.01 3.72
N ILE A 46 10.60 -12.89 2.57
CA ILE A 46 11.95 -12.31 2.50
C ILE A 46 11.95 -10.83 2.90
N PHE A 47 11.15 -9.98 2.25
CA PHE A 47 11.12 -8.56 2.56
C PHE A 47 10.58 -8.27 3.96
N PRO A 48 9.51 -8.93 4.45
CA PRO A 48 9.11 -8.79 5.85
C PRO A 48 10.21 -9.21 6.85
N ALA A 49 10.96 -10.27 6.57
CA ALA A 49 12.09 -10.69 7.41
C ALA A 49 13.23 -9.66 7.36
N LEU A 50 13.57 -9.14 6.18
CA LEU A 50 14.54 -8.06 6.00
C LEU A 50 14.13 -6.80 6.77
N ALA A 51 12.87 -6.40 6.65
CA ALA A 51 12.30 -5.28 7.39
C ALA A 51 12.34 -5.52 8.90
N TRP A 52 12.04 -6.72 9.36
CA TRP A 52 12.15 -7.09 10.78
C TRP A 52 13.59 -6.97 11.27
N LEU A 53 14.56 -7.52 10.53
CA LEU A 53 15.99 -7.44 10.85
C LEU A 53 16.49 -5.99 10.87
N ALA A 54 16.12 -5.19 9.86
CA ALA A 54 16.50 -3.79 9.77
C ALA A 54 15.88 -2.93 10.89
N THR A 55 14.74 -3.37 11.46
CA THR A 55 14.05 -2.70 12.57
C THR A 55 14.43 -3.25 13.96
N ILE A 56 15.43 -4.12 14.08
CA ILE A 56 15.97 -4.53 15.39
C ILE A 56 16.41 -3.32 16.24
N PRO A 57 17.16 -2.32 15.71
CA PRO A 57 17.57 -1.16 16.49
C PRO A 57 16.49 -0.07 16.60
N ALA A 58 15.35 -0.23 15.90
CA ALA A 58 14.29 0.77 15.88
C ALA A 58 13.43 0.67 17.14
N VAL A 59 13.13 1.82 17.75
CA VAL A 59 12.18 1.92 18.86
C VAL A 59 10.87 2.45 18.28
N PRO A 60 9.76 1.69 18.36
CA PRO A 60 8.49 2.15 17.81
C PRO A 60 8.06 3.45 18.49
N LEU A 61 7.55 4.39 17.68
CA LEU A 61 7.00 5.63 18.21
C LEU A 61 5.77 5.35 19.07
N SER A 62 5.59 6.14 20.13
CA SER A 62 4.38 6.06 20.95
C SER A 62 3.18 6.67 20.21
N ILE A 63 2.13 5.86 20.07
CA ILE A 63 0.81 6.28 19.57
C ILE A 63 -0.26 5.82 20.56
N SER A 64 -1.33 6.59 20.73
CA SER A 64 -2.39 6.28 21.70
C SER A 64 -3.70 5.98 20.99
N ILE A 65 -3.98 4.70 20.75
CA ILE A 65 -5.22 4.25 20.09
C ILE A 65 -6.11 3.53 21.11
N ARG A 66 -7.36 3.97 21.24
CA ARG A 66 -8.35 3.40 22.16
C ARG A 66 -9.68 3.26 21.42
N PRO A 67 -9.80 2.26 20.53
CA PRO A 67 -10.93 2.20 19.62
C PRO A 67 -12.22 1.87 20.38
N SER A 68 -13.27 2.62 20.10
CA SER A 68 -14.64 2.34 20.56
C SER A 68 -15.43 1.57 19.49
N GLY A 69 -16.55 0.95 19.87
CA GLY A 69 -17.43 0.28 18.90
C GLY A 69 -17.91 1.21 17.79
N CYS A 70 -18.31 2.45 18.13
CA CYS A 70 -18.68 3.47 17.15
C CYS A 70 -17.53 3.85 16.22
N GLU A 71 -16.30 3.95 16.76
CA GLU A 71 -15.10 4.21 15.94
C GLU A 71 -14.87 3.10 14.92
N MET A 72 -15.02 1.84 15.32
CA MET A 72 -14.84 0.70 14.42
C MET A 72 -15.93 0.63 13.35
N LEU A 73 -17.17 1.02 13.67
CA LEU A 73 -18.24 1.15 12.68
C LEU A 73 -17.94 2.25 11.65
N VAL A 74 -17.44 3.40 12.09
CA VAL A 74 -17.01 4.48 11.19
C VAL A 74 -15.83 4.03 10.33
N LEU A 75 -14.86 3.32 10.90
CA LEU A 75 -13.73 2.75 10.15
C LEU A 75 -14.20 1.76 9.07
N ALA A 76 -15.13 0.86 9.42
CA ALA A 76 -15.72 -0.08 8.46
C ALA A 76 -16.48 0.67 7.36
N GLY A 77 -17.22 1.72 7.71
CA GLY A 77 -17.89 2.61 6.76
C GLY A 77 -16.90 3.27 5.79
N PHE A 78 -15.73 3.72 6.27
CA PHE A 78 -14.67 4.24 5.40
C PHE A 78 -14.10 3.18 4.46
N ILE A 79 -13.87 1.95 4.92
CA ILE A 79 -13.35 0.86 4.07
C ILE A 79 -14.35 0.53 2.95
N VAL A 80 -15.64 0.41 3.29
CA VAL A 80 -16.71 0.15 2.31
C VAL A 80 -16.87 1.33 1.36
N GLY A 81 -16.96 2.55 1.89
CA GLY A 81 -17.09 3.78 1.10
C GLY A 81 -15.90 3.98 0.16
N LEU A 82 -14.69 3.67 0.62
CA LEU A 82 -13.49 3.70 -0.21
C LEU A 82 -13.55 2.65 -1.33
N SER A 83 -13.97 1.42 -1.01
CA SER A 83 -14.12 0.36 -2.01
C SER A 83 -15.11 0.77 -3.10
N ILE A 84 -16.23 1.39 -2.72
CA ILE A 84 -17.21 1.96 -3.66
C ILE A 84 -16.61 3.11 -4.46
N TYR A 85 -15.88 4.01 -3.81
CA TYR A 85 -15.17 5.10 -4.50
C TYR A 85 -14.21 4.54 -5.56
N LEU A 86 -13.45 3.49 -5.27
CA LEU A 86 -12.50 2.91 -6.23
C LEU A 86 -13.15 2.26 -7.46
N ILE A 87 -14.44 1.91 -7.40
CA ILE A 87 -15.21 1.36 -8.54
C ILE A 87 -15.38 2.42 -9.65
N GLY A 88 -15.84 3.61 -9.28
CA GLY A 88 -16.20 4.64 -10.27
C GLY A 88 -16.22 6.07 -9.76
N GLY A 89 -15.86 6.29 -8.49
CA GLY A 89 -15.79 7.62 -7.88
C GLY A 89 -14.83 8.58 -8.62
N PRO A 90 -13.58 8.18 -8.93
CA PRO A 90 -12.68 9.02 -9.71
C PRO A 90 -13.26 9.46 -11.05
N GLN A 91 -13.87 8.55 -11.80
CA GLN A 91 -14.51 8.81 -13.10
C GLN A 91 -15.74 9.70 -12.96
N TRP A 92 -16.56 9.45 -11.94
CA TRP A 92 -17.71 10.30 -11.63
C TRP A 92 -17.26 11.74 -11.37
N ILE A 93 -16.19 11.95 -10.59
CA ILE A 93 -15.63 13.30 -10.39
C ILE A 93 -15.10 13.87 -11.71
N ASP A 94 -14.36 13.09 -12.50
CA ASP A 94 -13.79 13.56 -13.77
C ASP A 94 -14.87 14.05 -14.76
N ASN A 95 -16.03 13.40 -14.80
CA ASN A 95 -17.16 13.81 -15.64
C ASN A 95 -17.79 15.16 -15.25
N HIS A 96 -17.46 15.70 -14.07
CA HIS A 96 -17.95 17.01 -13.61
C HIS A 96 -16.85 18.09 -13.64
N LEU A 97 -15.64 17.74 -14.10
CA LEU A 97 -14.55 18.69 -14.26
C LEU A 97 -14.53 19.26 -15.70
N PRO A 98 -13.96 20.46 -15.90
CA PRO A 98 -13.79 21.00 -17.25
C PRO A 98 -12.96 20.05 -18.13
N GLU A 99 -13.37 19.83 -19.38
CA GLU A 99 -12.66 18.96 -20.34
C GLU A 99 -11.17 19.34 -20.48
N ALA A 100 -10.88 20.65 -20.48
CA ALA A 100 -9.51 21.17 -20.51
C ALA A 100 -8.61 20.65 -19.37
N TRP A 101 -9.20 20.25 -18.23
CA TRP A 101 -8.46 19.68 -17.09
C TRP A 101 -8.25 18.18 -17.27
N THR A 102 -9.24 17.46 -17.82
CA THR A 102 -9.17 16.01 -18.04
C THR A 102 -8.31 15.63 -19.25
N ASP A 103 -8.19 16.53 -20.23
CA ASP A 103 -7.41 16.33 -21.46
C ASP A 103 -5.91 16.59 -21.24
N SER A 104 -5.57 17.46 -20.28
CA SER A 104 -4.19 17.72 -19.90
C SER A 104 -3.68 16.66 -18.92
N SER A 105 -2.74 15.82 -19.36
CA SER A 105 -2.15 14.77 -18.52
C SER A 105 -1.56 15.30 -17.21
N LYS A 106 -0.92 16.49 -17.24
CA LYS A 106 -0.37 17.16 -16.05
C LYS A 106 -1.47 17.58 -15.06
N ILE A 107 -2.51 18.23 -15.57
CA ILE A 107 -3.62 18.69 -14.72
C ILE A 107 -4.38 17.48 -14.16
N LYS A 108 -4.66 16.48 -14.99
CA LYS A 108 -5.30 15.24 -14.57
C LYS A 108 -4.54 14.53 -13.45
N LEU A 109 -3.21 14.50 -13.50
CA LEU A 109 -2.36 13.91 -12.46
C LEU A 109 -2.46 14.70 -11.14
N LEU A 110 -2.44 16.04 -11.19
CA LEU A 110 -2.67 16.89 -10.00
C LEU A 110 -4.07 16.73 -9.41
N VAL A 111 -5.11 16.70 -10.25
CA VAL A 111 -6.50 16.46 -9.85
C VAL A 111 -6.63 15.07 -9.20
N THR A 112 -6.01 14.05 -9.79
CA THR A 112 -6.03 12.69 -9.24
C THR A 112 -5.38 12.63 -7.87
N LEU A 113 -4.23 13.29 -7.70
CA LEU A 113 -3.57 13.43 -6.40
C LEU A 113 -4.48 14.15 -5.38
N ALA A 114 -5.10 15.27 -5.77
CA ALA A 114 -5.99 16.01 -4.88
C ALA A 114 -7.19 15.16 -4.43
N LYS A 115 -7.83 14.43 -5.35
CA LYS A 115 -8.92 13.48 -5.04
C LYS A 115 -8.46 12.41 -4.03
N LYS A 116 -7.30 11.79 -4.28
CA LYS A 116 -6.70 10.79 -3.38
C LYS A 116 -6.44 11.37 -1.98
N LEU A 117 -5.77 12.52 -1.89
CA LEU A 117 -5.49 13.18 -0.61
C LEU A 117 -6.76 13.51 0.17
N ILE A 118 -7.81 14.00 -0.51
CA ILE A 118 -9.08 14.31 0.15
C ILE A 118 -9.72 13.03 0.73
N VAL A 119 -9.87 12.00 -0.10
CA VAL A 119 -10.62 10.77 0.25
C VAL A 119 -9.87 9.90 1.25
N PHE A 120 -8.56 9.72 1.09
CA PHE A 120 -7.77 8.79 1.91
C PHE A 120 -7.17 9.47 3.14
N VAL A 121 -6.92 10.78 3.10
CA VAL A 121 -6.20 11.48 4.17
C VAL A 121 -7.07 12.52 4.85
N ALA A 122 -7.54 13.53 4.14
CA ALA A 122 -8.17 14.70 4.76
C ALA A 122 -9.51 14.35 5.44
N ILE A 123 -10.41 13.65 4.76
CA ILE A 123 -11.73 13.27 5.31
C ILE A 123 -11.55 12.30 6.48
N PRO A 124 -10.82 11.16 6.37
CA PRO A 124 -10.63 10.25 7.49
C PRO A 124 -9.91 10.92 8.66
N PHE A 125 -8.89 11.73 8.41
CA PHE A 125 -8.21 12.49 9.45
C PHE A 125 -9.18 13.42 10.18
N ALA A 126 -9.96 14.24 9.45
CA ALA A 126 -10.90 15.19 10.05
C ALA A 126 -11.95 14.47 10.90
N VAL A 127 -12.56 13.41 10.38
CA VAL A 127 -13.56 12.63 11.14
C VAL A 127 -12.95 12.07 12.42
N PHE A 128 -11.78 11.42 12.36
CA PHE A 128 -11.16 10.86 13.56
C PHE A 128 -10.61 11.93 14.52
N ARG A 129 -10.19 13.09 14.00
CA ARG A 129 -9.74 14.24 14.79
C ARG A 129 -10.87 14.87 15.58
N PHE A 130 -12.03 15.07 14.95
CA PHE A 130 -13.14 15.83 15.53
C PHE A 130 -14.17 14.95 16.22
N ALA A 131 -14.47 13.75 15.71
CA ALA A 131 -15.43 12.83 16.34
C ALA A 131 -14.80 11.98 17.45
N PHE A 132 -13.51 11.63 17.34
CA PHE A 132 -12.83 10.71 18.26
C PHE A 132 -11.59 11.32 18.94
N SER A 133 -11.35 12.62 18.77
CA SER A 133 -10.28 13.37 19.45
C SER A 133 -8.85 12.91 19.19
N TYR A 134 -8.59 12.18 18.10
CA TYR A 134 -7.24 11.76 17.73
C TYR A 134 -6.37 12.94 17.29
N ARG A 135 -5.08 12.90 17.61
CA ARG A 135 -4.09 13.92 17.21
C ARG A 135 -3.26 13.40 16.05
N LEU A 136 -2.56 14.29 15.34
CA LEU A 136 -1.61 13.92 14.26
C LEU A 136 -0.60 12.84 14.69
N ARG A 137 -0.12 12.92 15.94
CA ARG A 137 0.81 11.93 16.51
C ARG A 137 0.24 10.51 16.56
N ASP A 138 -1.08 10.37 16.70
CA ASP A 138 -1.76 9.06 16.73
C ASP A 138 -1.85 8.41 15.33
N PHE A 139 -1.41 9.14 14.30
CA PHE A 139 -1.22 8.65 12.94
C PHE A 139 0.27 8.54 12.58
N GLY A 140 1.18 8.59 13.56
CA GLY A 140 2.62 8.53 13.33
C GLY A 140 3.23 9.82 12.77
N ILE A 141 2.45 10.92 12.71
CA ILE A 141 2.91 12.24 12.25
C ILE A 141 3.33 13.06 13.48
N GLN A 142 4.62 13.00 13.82
CA GLN A 142 5.20 13.72 14.95
C GLN A 142 6.67 14.05 14.72
N PHE A 143 7.17 15.11 15.37
CA PHE A 143 8.57 15.56 15.26
C PHE A 143 9.57 14.48 15.71
N GLN A 144 9.22 13.70 16.74
CA GLN A 144 10.00 12.53 17.16
C GLN A 144 10.15 11.51 16.02
N GLY A 145 9.17 11.41 15.12
CA GLY A 145 9.23 10.57 13.94
C GLY A 145 10.27 11.05 12.93
N LEU A 146 10.39 12.35 12.70
CA LEU A 146 11.47 12.90 11.85
C LEU A 146 12.84 12.68 12.48
N ARG A 147 12.96 12.86 13.80
CA ARG A 147 14.21 12.59 14.53
C ARG A 147 14.59 11.11 14.50
N ALA A 148 13.63 10.21 14.70
CA ALA A 148 13.84 8.77 14.60
C ALA A 148 14.17 8.36 13.16
N LEU A 149 13.53 8.99 12.17
CA LEU A 149 13.84 8.81 10.75
C LEU A 149 15.29 9.15 10.43
N ALA A 150 15.83 10.25 10.94
CA ALA A 150 17.24 10.61 10.76
C ALA A 150 18.20 9.73 11.58
N GLY A 151 17.70 8.94 12.54
CA GLY A 151 18.48 8.08 13.42
C GLY A 151 18.16 6.61 13.20
N SER A 152 17.55 5.97 14.20
CA SER A 152 17.35 4.51 14.26
C SER A 152 16.43 3.93 13.18
N HIS A 153 15.62 4.76 12.48
CA HIS A 153 14.74 4.30 11.41
C HIS A 153 15.36 4.50 10.01
N LEU A 154 16.42 5.30 9.87
CA LEU A 154 17.10 5.50 8.58
C LEU A 154 17.60 4.17 7.97
N PRO A 155 18.23 3.26 8.75
CA PRO A 155 18.69 1.99 8.20
C PRO A 155 17.56 1.16 7.60
N VAL A 156 16.36 1.21 8.17
CA VAL A 156 15.18 0.51 7.64
C VAL A 156 14.83 1.04 6.26
N VAL A 157 14.78 2.36 6.12
CA VAL A 157 14.47 3.03 4.83
C VAL A 157 15.53 2.70 3.79
N LEU A 158 16.82 2.79 4.16
CA LEU A 158 17.92 2.52 3.23
C LEU A 158 17.96 1.04 2.82
N VAL A 159 17.88 0.11 3.77
CA VAL A 159 17.98 -1.34 3.48
C VAL A 159 16.78 -1.82 2.69
N VAL A 160 15.56 -1.57 3.19
CA VAL A 160 14.34 -2.07 2.56
C VAL A 160 14.06 -1.32 1.25
N GLY A 161 14.22 0.01 1.25
CA GLY A 161 14.05 0.82 0.03
C GLY A 161 15.03 0.42 -1.08
N SER A 162 16.32 0.23 -0.76
CA SER A 162 17.29 -0.22 -1.76
C SER A 162 16.99 -1.64 -2.25
N ALA A 163 16.59 -2.55 -1.36
CA ALA A 163 16.21 -3.90 -1.76
C ALA A 163 15.00 -3.91 -2.70
N LEU A 164 14.00 -3.05 -2.45
CA LEU A 164 12.83 -2.91 -3.31
C LEU A 164 13.19 -2.29 -4.66
N VAL A 165 14.02 -1.25 -4.71
CA VAL A 165 14.49 -0.65 -5.96
C VAL A 165 15.32 -1.66 -6.76
N ALA A 166 16.21 -2.40 -6.11
CA ALA A 166 16.98 -3.46 -6.75
C ALA A 166 16.07 -4.55 -7.30
N PHE A 167 15.07 -5.00 -6.53
CA PHE A 167 14.09 -5.99 -7.00
C PHE A 167 13.33 -5.49 -8.24
N GLN A 168 12.82 -4.26 -8.22
CA GLN A 168 12.16 -3.67 -9.39
C GLN A 168 13.11 -3.58 -10.58
N TYR A 169 14.36 -3.18 -10.34
CA TYR A 169 15.36 -3.04 -11.40
C TYR A 169 15.76 -4.37 -12.02
N PHE A 170 15.91 -5.45 -11.24
CA PHE A 170 16.41 -6.73 -11.77
C PHE A 170 15.30 -7.71 -12.16
N VAL A 171 14.15 -7.66 -11.48
CA VAL A 171 13.05 -8.63 -11.65
C VAL A 171 11.81 -7.96 -12.21
N GLY A 172 11.53 -6.72 -11.83
CA GLY A 172 10.33 -6.00 -12.25
C GLY A 172 10.32 -5.66 -13.75
N SER A 173 9.18 -5.88 -14.39
CA SER A 173 8.92 -5.48 -15.79
C SER A 173 8.83 -3.96 -15.95
N GLY A 174 8.33 -3.25 -14.92
CA GLY A 174 8.19 -1.79 -14.93
C GLY A 174 9.52 -1.02 -15.13
N ALA A 175 10.65 -1.61 -14.71
CA ALA A 175 11.96 -1.00 -14.92
C ALA A 175 12.62 -1.34 -16.27
N ALA A 176 11.95 -2.12 -17.14
CA ALA A 176 12.51 -2.50 -18.45
C ALA A 176 12.93 -1.30 -19.31
N PRO A 177 12.16 -0.20 -19.42
CA PRO A 177 12.59 0.97 -20.18
C PRO A 177 13.89 1.60 -19.64
N VAL A 178 14.09 1.57 -18.31
CA VAL A 178 15.33 2.07 -17.68
C VAL A 178 16.50 1.16 -18.05
N ARG A 179 16.34 -0.16 -17.94
CA ARG A 179 17.37 -1.13 -18.30
C ARG A 179 17.79 -1.08 -19.76
N HIS A 180 16.84 -0.81 -20.66
CA HIS A 180 17.10 -0.73 -22.10
C HIS A 180 17.73 0.60 -22.53
N GLY A 181 17.98 1.53 -21.60
CA GLY A 181 18.58 2.83 -21.93
C GLY A 181 17.64 3.75 -22.68
N ASN A 182 16.32 3.61 -22.50
CA ASN A 182 15.32 4.44 -23.19
C ASN A 182 15.25 5.89 -22.67
N PHE A 183 16.04 6.24 -21.66
CA PHE A 183 16.07 7.57 -21.05
C PHE A 183 17.46 8.18 -21.15
N SER A 184 17.49 9.50 -21.40
CA SER A 184 18.72 10.29 -21.32
C SER A 184 19.23 10.40 -19.88
N MET A 185 20.52 10.74 -19.72
CA MET A 185 21.11 11.02 -18.41
C MET A 185 20.37 12.15 -17.68
N HIS A 186 19.91 13.19 -18.39
CA HIS A 186 19.13 14.28 -17.81
C HIS A 186 17.80 13.78 -17.22
N GLN A 187 17.05 12.98 -18.00
CA GLN A 187 15.81 12.38 -17.54
C GLN A 187 16.01 11.54 -16.28
N LEU A 188 17.09 10.77 -16.22
CA LEU A 188 17.41 9.96 -15.03
C LEU A 188 17.78 10.84 -13.82
N LEU A 189 18.70 11.79 -13.99
CA LEU A 189 19.22 12.62 -12.89
C LEU A 189 18.16 13.57 -12.30
N VAL A 190 17.28 14.12 -13.13
CA VAL A 190 16.24 15.07 -12.69
C VAL A 190 14.92 14.35 -12.45
N GLY A 191 14.53 13.45 -13.34
CA GLY A 191 13.24 12.79 -13.28
C GLY A 191 13.13 11.78 -12.13
N LEU A 192 14.17 11.01 -11.80
CA LEU A 192 14.07 10.04 -10.69
C LEU A 192 13.83 10.72 -9.34
N PRO A 193 14.58 11.77 -8.94
CA PRO A 193 14.30 12.49 -7.70
C PRO A 193 12.91 13.14 -7.67
N LEU A 194 12.48 13.75 -8.78
CA LEU A 194 11.16 14.38 -8.85
C LEU A 194 10.02 13.35 -8.81
N CYS A 195 10.17 12.22 -9.50
CA CYS A 195 9.24 11.09 -9.46
C CYS A 195 9.16 10.52 -8.04
N PHE A 196 10.30 10.34 -7.37
CA PHE A 196 10.33 9.87 -5.99
C PHE A 196 9.60 10.82 -5.03
N ILE A 197 9.88 12.13 -5.09
CA ILE A 197 9.18 13.14 -4.26
C ILE A 197 7.69 13.12 -4.53
N TRP A 198 7.30 12.99 -5.81
CA TRP A 198 5.90 12.87 -6.20
C TRP A 198 5.24 11.63 -5.57
N LEU A 199 5.88 10.46 -5.67
CA LEU A 199 5.36 9.19 -5.13
C LEU A 199 5.32 9.16 -3.60
N VAL A 200 6.23 9.86 -2.91
CA VAL A 200 6.17 10.03 -1.45
C VAL A 200 4.83 10.62 -1.01
N ILE A 201 4.25 11.50 -1.83
CA ILE A 201 2.94 12.09 -1.56
C ILE A 201 1.83 11.21 -2.16
N GLU A 202 1.94 10.86 -3.44
CA GLU A 202 0.83 10.23 -4.17
C GLU A 202 0.43 8.86 -3.64
N VAL A 203 1.41 8.01 -3.35
CA VAL A 203 1.17 6.65 -2.83
C VAL A 203 1.63 6.54 -1.39
N GLY A 204 2.81 7.08 -1.08
CA GLY A 204 3.39 7.03 0.25
C GLY A 204 2.49 7.65 1.31
N LEU A 205 2.09 8.91 1.16
CA LEU A 205 1.21 9.56 2.15
C LEU A 205 -0.22 9.01 2.07
N VAL A 206 -0.79 8.96 0.87
CA VAL A 206 -2.19 8.60 0.65
C VAL A 206 -2.50 7.21 1.20
N GLU A 207 -1.73 6.20 0.79
CA GLU A 207 -2.04 4.81 1.12
C GLU A 207 -1.55 4.44 2.52
N GLU A 208 -0.33 4.85 2.90
CA GLU A 208 0.19 4.47 4.22
C GLU A 208 -0.54 5.19 5.35
N PHE A 209 -1.03 6.42 5.13
CA PHE A 209 -1.89 7.06 6.11
C PHE A 209 -3.17 6.26 6.34
N PHE A 210 -3.89 5.91 5.26
CA PHE A 210 -5.18 5.24 5.38
C PHE A 210 -5.02 3.80 5.88
N PHE A 211 -4.18 3.00 5.23
CA PHE A 211 -4.07 1.59 5.54
C PHE A 211 -3.23 1.33 6.80
N ARG A 212 -2.10 2.01 7.00
CA ARG A 212 -1.24 1.75 8.17
C ARG A 212 -1.60 2.61 9.36
N ALA A 213 -1.52 3.93 9.20
CA ALA A 213 -1.71 4.82 10.32
C ALA A 213 -3.14 4.71 10.89
N LEU A 214 -4.14 4.69 10.02
CA LEU A 214 -5.54 4.52 10.40
C LEU A 214 -5.93 3.03 10.54
N VAL A 215 -6.16 2.27 9.46
CA VAL A 215 -6.78 0.94 9.53
C VAL A 215 -5.99 -0.05 10.41
N GLN A 216 -4.70 -0.27 10.15
CA GLN A 216 -3.90 -1.25 10.90
C GLN A 216 -3.83 -0.93 12.39
N SER A 217 -3.57 0.32 12.76
CA SER A 217 -3.41 0.71 14.17
C SER A 217 -4.68 0.44 14.98
N ARG A 218 -5.86 0.67 14.38
CA ARG A 218 -7.15 0.45 15.04
C ARG A 218 -7.46 -1.04 15.15
N LEU A 219 -7.22 -1.82 14.10
CA LEU A 219 -7.36 -3.27 14.14
C LEU A 219 -6.41 -3.91 15.17
N ALA A 220 -5.15 -3.48 15.21
CA ALA A 220 -4.18 -3.96 16.20
C ALA A 220 -4.64 -3.65 17.63
N ALA A 221 -5.13 -2.43 17.89
CA ALA A 221 -5.63 -2.04 19.20
C ALA A 221 -6.93 -2.76 19.60
N TRP A 222 -7.87 -2.92 18.66
CA TRP A 222 -9.15 -3.59 18.90
C TRP A 222 -8.98 -5.07 19.23
N PHE A 223 -8.16 -5.77 18.46
CA PHE A 223 -7.84 -7.19 18.67
C PHE A 223 -6.72 -7.41 19.69
N LYS A 224 -6.12 -6.34 20.22
CA LYS A 224 -4.98 -6.36 21.16
C LYS A 224 -3.82 -7.21 20.63
N SER A 225 -3.57 -7.17 19.32
CA SER A 225 -2.55 -7.96 18.64
C SER A 225 -2.05 -7.26 17.38
N GLU A 226 -0.77 -6.89 17.37
CA GLU A 226 -0.11 -6.32 16.18
C GLU A 226 -0.16 -7.28 14.99
N VAL A 227 0.00 -8.59 15.24
CA VAL A 227 -0.08 -9.63 14.20
C VAL A 227 -1.47 -9.64 13.56
N SER A 228 -2.54 -9.61 14.36
CA SER A 228 -3.91 -9.50 13.83
C SER A 228 -4.11 -8.22 13.04
N GLY A 229 -3.57 -7.09 13.51
CA GLY A 229 -3.59 -5.83 12.79
C GLY A 229 -2.95 -5.93 11.41
N VAL A 230 -1.74 -6.51 11.32
CA VAL A 230 -1.01 -6.72 10.05
C VAL A 230 -1.83 -7.59 9.10
N VAL A 231 -2.28 -8.76 9.53
CA VAL A 231 -3.01 -9.72 8.68
C VAL A 231 -4.33 -9.11 8.18
N LEU A 232 -5.15 -8.56 9.07
CA LEU A 232 -6.46 -8.02 8.70
C LEU A 232 -6.33 -6.80 7.79
N MET A 233 -5.41 -5.88 8.08
CA MET A 233 -5.20 -4.73 7.21
C MET A 233 -4.68 -5.18 5.83
N SER A 234 -3.78 -6.16 5.79
CA SER A 234 -3.24 -6.69 4.54
C SER A 234 -4.36 -7.27 3.66
N LEU A 235 -5.30 -8.02 4.26
CA LEU A 235 -6.52 -8.50 3.58
C LEU A 235 -7.40 -7.32 3.11
N VAL A 236 -7.63 -6.32 3.96
CA VAL A 236 -8.41 -5.12 3.59
C VAL A 236 -7.78 -4.38 2.41
N PHE A 237 -6.46 -4.20 2.43
CA PHE A 237 -5.69 -3.57 1.35
C PHE A 237 -5.87 -4.34 0.04
N GLY A 238 -5.64 -5.66 0.05
CA GLY A 238 -5.81 -6.48 -1.15
C GLY A 238 -7.25 -6.44 -1.68
N LEU A 239 -8.24 -6.60 -0.80
CA LEU A 239 -9.66 -6.60 -1.17
C LEU A 239 -10.17 -5.25 -1.67
N ALA A 240 -9.60 -4.13 -1.20
CA ALA A 240 -9.94 -2.80 -1.70
C ALA A 240 -9.62 -2.63 -3.20
N HIS A 241 -8.74 -3.46 -3.76
CA HIS A 241 -8.39 -3.46 -5.18
C HIS A 241 -9.28 -4.36 -6.04
N ALA A 242 -9.97 -5.35 -5.45
CA ALA A 242 -10.81 -6.29 -6.18
C ALA A 242 -11.85 -5.60 -7.09
N PRO A 243 -12.52 -4.51 -6.66
CA PRO A 243 -13.48 -3.83 -7.52
C PRO A 243 -12.82 -3.22 -8.78
N GLY A 244 -11.55 -2.81 -8.71
CA GLY A 244 -10.81 -2.33 -9.87
C GLY A 244 -10.62 -3.41 -10.95
N PHE A 245 -10.44 -4.66 -10.56
CA PHE A 245 -10.37 -5.81 -11.49
C PHE A 245 -11.71 -6.10 -12.13
N ILE A 246 -12.79 -6.02 -11.36
CA ILE A 246 -14.14 -6.36 -11.79
C ILE A 246 -14.71 -5.30 -12.73
N PHE A 247 -14.59 -4.02 -12.37
CA PHE A 247 -15.32 -2.93 -13.02
C PHE A 247 -14.49 -2.08 -13.98
N ARG A 248 -13.14 -2.16 -13.90
CA ARG A 248 -12.23 -1.31 -14.70
C ARG A 248 -11.24 -2.10 -15.56
N GLN A 249 -11.50 -3.39 -15.77
CA GLN A 249 -10.69 -4.28 -16.59
C GLN A 249 -9.20 -4.36 -16.21
N ALA A 250 -8.86 -4.04 -14.95
CA ALA A 250 -7.46 -4.08 -14.50
C ALA A 250 -6.83 -5.49 -14.54
N GLY A 251 -7.66 -6.54 -14.67
CA GLY A 251 -7.18 -7.92 -14.80
C GLY A 251 -6.34 -8.19 -16.06
N SER A 252 -6.45 -7.37 -17.11
CA SER A 252 -5.66 -7.53 -18.34
C SER A 252 -4.17 -7.22 -18.14
N VAL A 253 -3.85 -6.35 -17.18
CA VAL A 253 -2.48 -5.95 -16.87
C VAL A 253 -1.83 -6.92 -15.86
N GLU A 254 -2.67 -7.55 -15.03
CA GLU A 254 -2.27 -8.39 -13.89
C GLU A 254 -2.35 -9.90 -14.18
N GLY A 255 -2.54 -10.31 -15.43
CA GLY A 255 -2.57 -11.73 -15.81
C GLY A 255 -3.84 -12.50 -15.38
N LEU A 256 -4.95 -11.81 -15.12
CA LEU A 256 -6.26 -12.42 -14.84
C LEU A 256 -7.18 -12.49 -16.07
N GLY A 257 -6.77 -11.86 -17.18
CA GLY A 257 -7.59 -11.69 -18.37
C GLY A 257 -8.45 -10.43 -18.33
N ALA A 258 -9.10 -10.09 -19.44
CA ALA A 258 -9.80 -8.81 -19.60
C ALA A 258 -11.08 -8.68 -18.74
N ASN A 259 -11.75 -9.80 -18.45
CA ASN A 259 -13.00 -9.83 -17.69
C ASN A 259 -12.94 -10.98 -16.67
N PRO A 260 -12.13 -10.86 -15.59
CA PRO A 260 -12.08 -11.89 -14.56
C PRO A 260 -13.42 -11.99 -13.83
N SER A 261 -13.77 -13.17 -13.36
CA SER A 261 -14.94 -13.31 -12.49
C SER A 261 -14.71 -12.56 -11.17
N ALA A 262 -15.78 -12.19 -10.47
CA ALA A 262 -15.65 -11.57 -9.15
C ALA A 262 -14.88 -12.47 -8.16
N LEU A 263 -15.05 -13.79 -8.29
CA LEU A 263 -14.34 -14.76 -7.46
C LEU A 263 -12.83 -14.76 -7.77
N ASP A 264 -12.44 -14.74 -9.05
CA ASP A 264 -11.03 -14.62 -9.47
C ASP A 264 -10.39 -13.33 -8.96
N ALA A 265 -11.09 -12.21 -9.11
CA ALA A 265 -10.62 -10.90 -8.66
C ALA A 265 -10.38 -10.87 -7.14
N ILE A 266 -11.32 -11.40 -6.35
CA ILE A 266 -11.19 -11.51 -4.89
C ILE A 266 -10.02 -12.43 -4.53
N ALA A 267 -9.93 -13.60 -5.18
CA ALA A 267 -8.88 -14.57 -4.93
C ALA A 267 -7.50 -13.98 -5.24
N TYR A 268 -7.33 -13.28 -6.36
CA TYR A 268 -6.08 -12.60 -6.71
C TYR A 268 -5.73 -11.48 -5.74
N SER A 269 -6.71 -10.67 -5.35
CA SER A 269 -6.55 -9.65 -4.32
C SER A 269 -6.04 -10.22 -3.00
N ILE A 270 -6.50 -11.40 -2.59
CA ILE A 270 -6.01 -12.09 -1.40
C ILE A 270 -4.62 -12.69 -1.64
N VAL A 271 -4.40 -13.40 -2.74
CA VAL A 271 -3.19 -14.19 -2.97
C VAL A 271 -1.98 -13.33 -3.36
N VAL A 272 -2.19 -12.25 -4.09
CA VAL A 272 -1.11 -11.43 -4.65
C VAL A 272 -1.03 -10.09 -3.93
N LEU A 273 -2.13 -9.31 -3.92
CA LEU A 273 -2.09 -7.94 -3.41
C LEU A 273 -2.04 -7.87 -1.88
N SER A 274 -2.72 -8.76 -1.16
CA SER A 274 -2.68 -8.72 0.31
C SER A 274 -1.28 -9.01 0.86
N VAL A 275 -0.48 -9.79 0.13
CA VAL A 275 0.87 -10.19 0.55
C VAL A 275 1.81 -8.99 0.63
N SER A 276 1.75 -8.06 -0.33
CA SER A 276 2.54 -6.82 -0.25
C SER A 276 2.16 -5.99 0.99
N GLY A 277 0.90 -6.12 1.43
CA GLY A 277 0.40 -5.56 2.66
C GLY A 277 1.23 -5.94 3.91
N ILE A 278 1.74 -7.17 3.95
CA ILE A 278 2.47 -7.73 5.10
C ILE A 278 3.78 -6.96 5.33
N LEU A 279 4.55 -6.69 4.28
CA LEU A 279 5.82 -5.96 4.35
C LEU A 279 5.66 -4.61 5.06
N PHE A 280 4.80 -3.74 4.52
CA PHE A 280 4.55 -2.43 5.10
C PHE A 280 3.88 -2.54 6.47
N GLY A 281 3.06 -3.58 6.68
CA GLY A 281 2.42 -3.83 7.96
C GLY A 281 3.41 -4.16 9.07
N VAL A 282 4.41 -5.00 8.79
CA VAL A 282 5.51 -5.30 9.72
C VAL A 282 6.31 -4.03 10.01
N MET A 283 6.70 -3.27 8.99
CA MET A 283 7.42 -2.01 9.19
C MET A 283 6.62 -1.01 10.05
N TRP A 284 5.31 -0.88 9.81
CA TRP A 284 4.43 -0.07 10.66
C TRP A 284 4.43 -0.57 12.11
N ALA A 285 4.21 -1.87 12.33
CA ALA A 285 4.16 -2.46 13.66
C ALA A 285 5.46 -2.21 14.45
N ARG A 286 6.61 -2.22 13.76
CA ARG A 286 7.94 -2.07 14.35
C ARG A 286 8.39 -0.62 14.55
N THR A 287 7.87 0.33 13.78
CA THR A 287 8.34 1.73 13.80
C THR A 287 7.28 2.75 14.21
N LYS A 288 6.01 2.52 13.86
CA LYS A 288 4.89 3.47 13.95
C LYS A 288 5.23 4.85 13.36
N ASN A 289 6.14 4.88 12.37
CA ASN A 289 6.66 6.10 11.76
C ASN A 289 6.17 6.21 10.32
N LEU A 290 5.21 7.12 10.09
CA LEU A 290 4.57 7.27 8.79
C LEU A 290 5.57 7.75 7.73
N PHE A 291 6.49 8.67 8.09
CA PHE A 291 7.48 9.19 7.16
C PHE A 291 8.41 8.09 6.60
N ALA A 292 8.80 7.13 7.46
CA ALA A 292 9.62 6.00 7.01
C ALA A 292 8.87 5.15 5.98
N LEU A 293 7.58 4.87 6.21
CA LEU A 293 6.77 4.10 5.26
C LEU A 293 6.52 4.87 3.96
N MET A 294 6.27 6.17 4.03
CA MET A 294 6.09 7.01 2.83
C MET A 294 7.30 6.90 1.89
N LEU A 295 8.52 6.96 2.44
CA LEU A 295 9.75 6.84 1.67
C LEU A 295 9.95 5.44 1.10
N ILE A 296 9.67 4.39 1.88
CA ILE A 296 9.84 3.00 1.44
C ILE A 296 8.80 2.64 0.37
N HIS A 297 7.56 3.11 0.51
CA HIS A 297 6.51 2.89 -0.48
C HIS A 297 6.87 3.62 -1.78
N ALA A 298 7.29 4.89 -1.71
CA ALA A 298 7.77 5.60 -2.88
C ALA A 298 8.94 4.88 -3.58
N ALA A 299 9.83 4.24 -2.81
CA ALA A 299 10.90 3.42 -3.37
C ALA A 299 10.38 2.17 -4.08
N ALA A 300 9.33 1.52 -3.57
CA ALA A 300 8.68 0.35 -4.15
C ALA A 300 7.99 0.62 -5.50
N ASP A 301 7.60 1.88 -5.72
CA ASP A 301 6.83 2.31 -6.88
C ASP A 301 7.64 3.14 -7.89
N LEU A 302 8.89 3.48 -7.55
CA LEU A 302 9.70 4.44 -8.29
C LEU A 302 9.90 4.04 -9.76
N LEU A 303 10.40 2.84 -10.02
CA LEU A 303 10.79 2.45 -11.38
C LEU A 303 9.59 2.14 -12.28
N PRO A 304 8.53 1.43 -11.83
CA PRO A 304 7.31 1.23 -12.60
C PRO A 304 6.62 2.52 -13.05
N ASN A 305 6.69 3.57 -12.22
CA ASN A 305 6.02 4.85 -12.52
C ASN A 305 6.91 5.86 -13.27
N PHE A 306 8.22 5.64 -13.33
CA PHE A 306 9.16 6.60 -13.88
C PHE A 306 8.92 6.94 -15.37
N ALA A 307 8.61 5.94 -16.19
CA ALA A 307 8.37 6.15 -17.62
C ALA A 307 7.16 7.06 -17.87
N ASN A 308 6.05 6.79 -17.18
CA ASN A 308 4.86 7.63 -17.25
C ASN A 308 5.15 9.04 -16.75
N PHE A 309 5.89 9.17 -15.64
CA PHE A 309 6.26 10.46 -15.07
C PHE A 309 7.04 11.33 -16.08
N VAL A 310 8.09 10.78 -16.72
CA VAL A 310 8.86 11.50 -17.75
C VAL A 310 7.96 11.95 -18.90
N GLN A 311 7.07 11.06 -19.38
CA GLN A 311 6.14 11.38 -20.47
C GLN A 311 5.16 12.51 -20.10
N VAL A 312 4.57 12.46 -18.91
CA VAL A 312 3.61 13.47 -18.43
C VAL A 312 4.30 14.83 -18.27
N TRP A 313 5.49 14.85 -17.66
CA TRP A 313 6.19 16.10 -17.35
C TRP A 313 6.99 16.66 -18.54
N ARG A 314 7.23 15.85 -19.57
CA ARG A 314 8.06 16.17 -20.76
C ARG A 314 9.50 16.54 -20.36
N LEU A 315 10.11 15.69 -19.53
CA LEU A 315 11.50 15.79 -19.08
C LEU A 315 12.50 15.23 -20.10
#